data_AF-A0A7M4EG69-F1
#
_entry.id   AF-A0A7M4EG69-F1
#
_cell.length_a   1.000
_cell.length_b   1.000
_cell.length_c   1.000
_cell.angle_alpha   90.00
_cell.angle_beta   90.00
_cell.angle_gamma   90.00
#
_symmetry.space_group_name_H-M   'P 1'
#
loop_
_entity.id
_entity.type
_entity.pdbx_description
1 polymer ?
#
loop_
_entity_poly.entity_id
_entity_poly.type
_entity_poly.pdbx_seq_one_letter_code
_entity_poly.pdbx_strand_id
1 'polypeptide(L)'
;APALRRWLLFYQQQYDLVGKLVGRFYDENGAPTEALKQAEALIEEGLKLKAQSEEENQQFPPCNSEWSSSGGSRFWLSCAVMRKQCLSNAEGTLDEALFALLL
;
A
#
# COMPACT_ATOMS: atom_id res chain seq x y z
N ALA A 1 7.92 -3.51 -0.92
CA ALA A 1 8.67 -2.89 0.20
C ALA A 1 8.02 -3.07 1.59
N PRO A 2 6.73 -2.75 1.83
CA PRO A 2 6.18 -2.73 3.20
C PRO A 2 6.17 -4.08 3.90
N ALA A 3 5.90 -5.16 3.15
CA ALA A 3 5.95 -6.53 3.67
C ALA A 3 7.37 -6.95 4.08
N LEU A 4 8.39 -6.59 3.30
CA LEU A 4 9.78 -6.92 3.58
C LEU A 4 10.26 -6.25 4.88
N ARG A 5 9.90 -4.97 5.09
CA ARG A 5 10.18 -4.28 6.37
C ARG A 5 9.53 -4.99 7.56
N ARG A 6 8.28 -5.45 7.43
CA ARG A 6 7.59 -6.18 8.50
C ARG A 6 8.28 -7.50 8.82
N TRP A 7 8.66 -8.26 7.80
CA TRP A 7 9.42 -9.50 8.00
C TRP A 7 10.76 -9.25 8.68
N LEU A 8 11.51 -8.22 8.27
CA LEU A 8 12.77 -7.87 8.90
C LEU A 8 12.60 -7.55 10.40
N LEU A 9 11.61 -6.70 10.73
CA LEU A 9 11.29 -6.36 12.12
C LEU A 9 10.83 -7.57 12.93
N PHE A 10 10.00 -8.44 12.33
CA PHE A 10 9.57 -9.67 12.97
C PHE A 10 10.76 -10.54 13.38
N TYR A 11 11.69 -10.81 12.46
CA TYR A 11 12.85 -11.64 12.80
C TYR A 11 13.78 -10.97 13.82
N GLN A 12 13.96 -9.64 13.73
CA GLN A 12 14.76 -8.90 14.72
C GLN A 12 14.15 -8.91 16.12
N GLN A 13 12.83 -8.99 16.23
CA GLN A 13 12.13 -8.97 17.52
C GLN A 13 11.89 -10.36 18.10
N GLN A 14 11.72 -11.37 17.26
CA GLN A 14 11.35 -12.72 17.69
C GLN A 14 12.54 -13.67 17.87
N TYR A 15 13.74 -13.28 17.41
CA TYR A 15 14.92 -14.13 17.46
C TYR A 15 16.15 -13.36 17.95
N ASP A 16 17.01 -14.04 18.69
CA ASP A 16 18.29 -13.49 19.12
C ASP A 16 19.26 -13.35 17.94
N LEU A 17 19.98 -12.22 17.91
CA LEU A 17 20.96 -11.93 16.87
C LEU A 17 22.23 -12.76 17.08
N VAL A 18 22.43 -13.78 16.25
CA VAL A 18 23.65 -14.62 16.29
C VAL A 18 24.81 -13.98 15.53
N GLY A 19 24.55 -13.24 14.45
CA GLY A 19 25.58 -12.62 13.63
C GLY A 19 25.10 -12.20 12.24
N LYS A 20 26.04 -11.78 11.39
CA LYS A 20 25.79 -11.41 9.98
C LYS A 20 26.32 -12.49 9.05
N LEU A 21 25.55 -12.77 8.00
CA LEU A 21 25.94 -13.74 6.97
C LEU A 21 26.75 -13.07 5.87
N VAL A 22 27.99 -13.54 5.68
CA VAL A 22 28.85 -13.14 4.54
C VAL A 22 28.20 -13.57 3.23
N GLY A 23 28.09 -12.65 2.28
CA GLY A 23 27.49 -12.89 0.97
C GLY A 23 26.97 -11.61 0.32
N ARG A 24 25.75 -11.67 -0.22
CA ARG A 24 25.19 -10.57 -1.04
C ARG A 24 25.08 -9.25 -0.28
N PHE A 25 24.75 -9.29 1.01
CA PHE A 25 24.41 -8.10 1.80
C PHE A 25 25.51 -7.66 2.77
N TYR A 26 26.38 -8.57 3.19
CA TYR A 26 27.51 -8.28 4.06
C TYR A 26 28.78 -8.95 3.54
N ASP A 27 29.91 -8.25 3.62
CA ASP A 27 31.22 -8.79 3.25
C ASP A 27 31.87 -9.61 4.38
N GLU A 28 33.09 -10.09 4.15
CA GLU A 28 33.88 -10.89 5.10
C GLU A 28 34.17 -10.15 6.42
N ASN A 29 34.14 -8.81 6.42
CA ASN A 29 34.32 -7.97 7.60
C ASN A 29 32.97 -7.64 8.28
N GLY A 30 31.86 -8.15 7.74
CA GLY A 30 30.51 -7.82 8.20
C GLY A 30 30.05 -6.41 7.80
N ALA A 31 30.76 -5.75 6.87
CA ALA A 31 30.41 -4.44 6.37
C ALA A 31 29.28 -4.54 5.32
N PRO A 32 28.36 -3.56 5.29
CA PRO A 32 27.24 -3.56 4.35
C PRO A 32 27.74 -3.39 2.91
N THR A 33 27.27 -4.23 2.00
CA THR A 33 27.55 -4.10 0.56
C THR A 33 26.64 -3.05 -0.08
N GLU A 34 26.95 -2.63 -1.30
CA GLU A 34 26.07 -1.75 -2.08
C GLU A 34 24.68 -2.36 -2.32
N ALA A 35 24.59 -3.68 -2.45
CA ALA A 35 23.31 -4.37 -2.63
C ALA A 35 22.41 -4.22 -1.39
N LEU A 36 22.98 -4.19 -0.18
CA LEU A 36 22.21 -3.95 1.04
C LEU A 36 21.69 -2.51 1.08
N LYS A 37 22.56 -1.52 0.79
CA LYS A 37 22.18 -0.10 0.76
C LYS A 37 21.04 0.16 -0.23
N GLN A 38 21.12 -0.44 -1.42
CA GLN A 38 20.06 -0.35 -2.42
C GLN A 38 18.74 -0.99 -1.94
N ALA A 39 18.82 -2.16 -1.31
CA ALA A 39 17.64 -2.82 -0.76
C ALA A 39 16.98 -1.99 0.35
N GLU A 40 17.77 -1.39 1.24
CA GLU A 40 17.29 -0.50 2.30
C GLU A 40 16.63 0.76 1.74
N ALA A 41 17.24 1.39 0.72
CA ALA A 41 16.66 2.54 0.04
C ALA A 41 15.32 2.22 -0.64
N LEU A 42 15.20 1.07 -1.31
CA LEU A 42 13.94 0.60 -1.92
C LEU A 42 12.86 0.31 -0.87
N ILE A 43 13.25 -0.17 0.31
CA ILE A 43 12.33 -0.36 1.43
C ILE A 43 11.80 1.01 1.90
N GLU A 44 12.68 1.99 2.09
CA GLU A 44 12.31 3.34 2.53
C GLU A 44 11.39 4.04 1.53
N GLU A 45 11.75 4.02 0.25
CA GLU A 45 10.93 4.59 -0.83
C GLU A 45 9.54 3.96 -0.86
N GLY A 46 9.45 2.63 -0.79
CA GLY A 46 8.16 1.96 -0.84
C GLY A 46 7.34 2.11 0.45
N LEU A 47 7.93 2.51 1.58
CA LEU A 47 7.17 2.95 2.76
C LEU A 47 6.59 4.36 2.55
N LYS A 48 7.37 5.27 1.96
CA LYS A 48 6.91 6.61 1.60
C LYS A 48 5.74 6.55 0.62
N LEU A 49 5.85 5.75 -0.43
CA LEU A 49 4.77 5.57 -1.42
C LEU A 49 3.51 4.94 -0.80
N LYS A 50 3.66 4.03 0.17
CA LYS A 50 2.51 3.49 0.91
C LYS A 50 1.81 4.58 1.71
N ALA A 51 2.55 5.42 2.42
CA ALA A 51 1.97 6.52 3.19
C ALA A 51 1.26 7.53 2.27
N GLN A 52 1.87 7.88 1.14
CA GLN A 52 1.25 8.74 0.14
C GLN A 52 -0.04 8.12 -0.42
N SER A 53 -0.02 6.84 -0.79
CA SER A 53 -1.23 6.15 -1.26
C SER A 53 -2.31 6.07 -0.17
N GLU A 54 -1.94 5.93 1.11
CA GLU A 54 -2.88 5.99 2.23
C GLU A 54 -3.49 7.37 2.43
N GLU A 55 -2.77 8.45 2.14
CA GLU A 55 -3.28 9.83 2.15
C GLU A 55 -4.21 10.07 0.95
N GLU A 56 -3.81 9.65 -0.25
CA GLU A 56 -4.64 9.71 -1.45
C GLU A 56 -5.93 8.91 -1.28
N ASN A 57 -5.86 7.71 -0.67
CA ASN A 57 -7.05 6.89 -0.38
C ASN A 57 -7.99 7.51 0.66
N GLN A 58 -7.51 8.44 1.50
CA GLN A 58 -8.38 9.23 2.39
C GLN A 58 -9.15 10.29 1.60
N GLN A 59 -8.52 10.89 0.59
CA GLN A 59 -9.15 11.88 -0.27
C GLN A 59 -10.07 11.24 -1.33
N PHE A 60 -9.63 10.12 -1.89
CA PHE A 60 -10.26 9.40 -2.99
C PHE A 60 -10.53 7.95 -2.58
N PRO A 61 -11.70 7.64 -2.01
CA PRO A 61 -11.99 6.29 -1.54
C PRO A 61 -12.03 5.29 -2.70
N PRO A 62 -11.72 4.01 -2.44
CA PRO A 62 -11.74 2.97 -3.47
C PRO A 62 -13.14 2.83 -4.08
N CYS A 63 -13.19 2.90 -5.41
CA CYS A 63 -14.38 2.71 -6.24
C CYS A 63 -14.46 1.24 -6.68
N ASN A 64 -15.51 0.56 -6.26
CA ASN A 64 -15.84 -0.78 -6.72
C ASN A 64 -16.77 -0.69 -7.92
N SER A 65 -16.69 -1.69 -8.78
CA SER A 65 -17.62 -1.89 -9.88
C SER A 65 -18.10 -3.34 -9.95
N GLU A 66 -19.38 -3.51 -10.24
CA GLU A 66 -20.00 -4.81 -10.52
C GLU A 66 -20.69 -4.72 -11.87
N TRP A 67 -20.67 -5.83 -12.60
CA TRP A 67 -21.54 -5.99 -13.75
C TRP A 67 -22.23 -7.34 -13.69
N SER A 68 -23.52 -7.35 -13.99
CA SER A 68 -24.26 -8.59 -14.20
C SER A 68 -25.17 -8.47 -15.42
N SER A 69 -25.39 -9.60 -16.11
CA SER A 69 -26.23 -9.61 -17.31
C SER A 69 -27.68 -9.20 -17.04
N SER A 70 -28.18 -9.38 -15.82
CA SER A 70 -29.54 -9.00 -15.41
C SER A 70 -29.62 -7.62 -14.77
N GLY A 71 -28.54 -7.15 -14.12
CA GLY A 71 -28.53 -5.93 -13.32
C GLY A 71 -27.72 -4.77 -13.92
N GLY A 72 -27.05 -4.97 -15.05
CA GLY A 72 -26.20 -3.96 -15.66
C GLY A 72 -24.95 -3.64 -14.82
N SER A 73 -24.36 -2.47 -15.06
CA SER A 73 -23.17 -1.97 -14.33
C SER A 73 -23.59 -1.21 -13.07
N ARG A 74 -22.94 -1.49 -11.93
CA ARG A 74 -23.10 -0.75 -10.68
C ARG A 74 -21.73 -0.30 -10.18
N PHE A 75 -21.68 0.90 -9.62
CA PHE A 75 -20.49 1.45 -8.97
C PHE A 75 -20.83 1.85 -7.55
N TRP A 76 -19.91 1.65 -6.62
CA TRP A 76 -20.05 2.14 -5.25
C TRP A 76 -18.69 2.35 -4.59
N LEU A 77 -18.63 3.30 -3.68
CA LEU A 77 -17.43 3.58 -2.89
C LEU A 77 -17.47 2.72 -1.62
N SER A 78 -16.41 1.97 -1.35
CA SER A 78 -16.25 1.30 -0.05
C SER A 78 -15.76 2.31 0.99
N CYS A 79 -16.63 2.68 1.91
CA CYS A 79 -16.33 3.60 3.00
C CYS A 79 -15.35 2.98 4.01
N ALA A 80 -14.05 3.19 3.82
CA ALA A 80 -13.05 2.89 4.86
C ALA A 80 -12.63 4.13 5.66
N VAL A 81 -12.75 5.35 5.11
CA VAL A 81 -12.21 6.55 5.76
C VAL A 81 -13.05 7.81 5.56
N MET A 82 -14.30 7.81 6.02
CA MET A 82 -15.02 9.07 6.20
C MET A 82 -15.90 9.04 7.44
N ARG A 83 -15.41 9.58 8.56
CA ARG A 83 -16.20 9.65 9.82
C ARG A 83 -17.41 10.61 9.74
N LYS A 84 -17.70 11.25 8.60
CA LYS A 84 -18.89 12.12 8.47
C LYS A 84 -19.70 12.01 7.16
N GLN A 85 -19.27 11.27 6.14
CA GLN A 85 -19.98 11.22 4.85
C GLN A 85 -20.21 9.79 4.33
N CYS A 86 -20.68 8.88 5.18
CA CYS A 86 -21.16 7.55 4.74
C CYS A 86 -22.66 7.36 5.00
N LEU A 87 -23.44 8.45 5.05
CA LEU A 87 -24.90 8.40 5.22
C LEU A 87 -25.70 8.66 3.94
N SER A 88 -25.07 8.63 2.76
CA SER A 88 -25.80 8.58 1.50
C SER A 88 -25.07 7.67 0.54
N ASN A 89 -25.64 6.47 0.32
CA ASN A 89 -25.26 5.56 -0.74
C ASN A 89 -25.19 6.34 -2.06
N ALA A 90 -23.98 6.60 -2.56
CA ALA A 90 -23.79 7.10 -3.91
C ALA A 90 -23.86 5.90 -4.87
N GLU A 91 -25.08 5.43 -5.14
CA GLU A 91 -25.34 4.58 -6.30
C GLU A 91 -25.49 5.52 -7.51
N GLY A 92 -24.58 5.41 -8.47
CA GLY A 92 -24.54 6.26 -9.66
C GLY A 92 -24.28 5.48 -10.94
N THR A 93 -24.75 6.00 -12.07
CA THR A 93 -24.48 5.49 -13.43
C THR A 93 -23.12 6.00 -13.96
N LEU A 94 -22.58 5.39 -15.02
CA LEU A 94 -21.26 5.71 -15.59
C LEU A 94 -21.00 7.22 -15.84
N ASP A 95 -22.02 8.01 -16.15
CA ASP A 95 -21.91 9.46 -16.35
C ASP A 95 -21.53 10.24 -15.07
N GLU A 96 -22.00 9.81 -13.90
CA GLU A 96 -21.75 10.50 -12.62
C GLU A 96 -20.31 10.27 -12.13
N ALA A 97 -19.74 9.10 -12.43
CA ALA A 97 -18.35 8.77 -12.08
C ALA A 97 -17.33 9.61 -12.86
N LEU A 98 -17.66 10.00 -14.10
CA LEU A 98 -16.79 10.83 -14.94
C LEU A 98 -16.70 12.28 -14.41
N PHE A 99 -17.78 12.79 -13.82
CA PHE A 99 -17.84 14.15 -13.27
C PHE A 99 -16.97 14.31 -12.01
N ALA A 100 -16.82 13.25 -11.21
CA ALA A 100 -15.99 13.25 -10.01
C ALA A 100 -14.47 13.16 -10.28
N LEU A 101 -14.04 12.79 -11.48
CA LEU A 101 -12.62 12.69 -11.88
C LEU A 101 -12.09 13.97 -12.57
N LEU A 102 -12.94 14.96 -12.81
CA LEU A 102 -12.62 16.19 -13.57
C LEU A 102 -12.60 17.48 -12.72
N LEU A 103 -12.67 17.38 -11.39
CA LEU A 103 -12.52 18.49 -10.43
C LEU A 103 -11.47 18.14 -9.37
#